data_AF-A0A519XRP3-F1
#
_entry.id   AF-A0A519XRP3-F1
#
_cell.length_a   1.000
_cell.length_b   1.000
_cell.length_c   1.000
_cell.angle_alpha   90.00
_cell.angle_beta   90.00
_cell.angle_gamma   90.00
#
_symmetry.space_group_name_H-M   'P 1'
#
loop_
_entity.id
_entity.type
_entity.pdbx_description
1 polymer ?
#
loop_
_entity_poly.entity_id
_entity_poly.type
_entity_poly.pdbx_seq_one_letter_code
_entity_poly.pdbx_strand_id
1 'polypeptide(L)'
;AKVALKDAVTQWGNVAGLVSGLFLNDMDLVGRSMKDVLVEPTRSILIPDFEVLRKLAMENGAVGFGISGSGPSVFALTKDEESAKKITKAQQMHLHQININSQAYVSEVNTEGPRTL
;
A
#
# COMPACT_ATOMS: atom_id res chain seq x y z
N ALA A 1 -16.79 13.97 -10.68
CA ALA A 1 -15.62 13.87 -11.57
C ALA A 1 -15.98 13.01 -12.78
N LYS A 2 -15.40 13.26 -13.95
CA LYS A 2 -15.51 12.36 -15.13
C LYS A 2 -14.24 11.51 -15.18
N VAL A 3 -14.38 10.20 -15.40
CA VAL A 3 -13.25 9.27 -15.57
C VAL A 3 -13.13 8.94 -17.05
N ALA A 4 -11.92 9.04 -17.62
CA ALA A 4 -11.70 8.64 -19.00
C ALA A 4 -11.83 7.12 -19.13
N LEU A 5 -12.48 6.64 -20.20
CA LEU A 5 -12.68 5.19 -20.40
C LEU A 5 -11.34 4.43 -20.38
N LYS A 6 -10.28 5.02 -20.92
CA LYS A 6 -8.92 4.44 -20.90
C LYS A 6 -8.42 4.19 -19.46
N ASP A 7 -8.56 5.17 -18.58
CA ASP A 7 -8.07 5.06 -17.20
C ASP A 7 -8.93 4.07 -16.41
N ALA A 8 -10.23 4.05 -16.69
CA ALA A 8 -11.10 3.03 -16.15
C ALA A 8 -10.67 1.63 -16.61
N VAL A 9 -10.39 1.45 -17.93
CA VAL A 9 -9.78 0.24 -18.52
C VAL A 9 -8.54 -0.24 -17.80
N THR A 10 -7.61 0.65 -17.55
CA THR A 10 -6.41 0.32 -16.78
C THR A 10 -6.74 -0.05 -15.33
N GLN A 11 -7.58 0.72 -14.64
CA GLN A 11 -7.89 0.50 -13.23
C GLN A 11 -8.55 -0.85 -12.99
N TRP A 12 -9.60 -1.21 -13.74
CA TRP A 12 -10.28 -2.49 -13.52
C TRP A 12 -9.47 -3.68 -14.05
N GLY A 13 -8.56 -3.47 -15.00
CA GLY A 13 -7.53 -4.46 -15.35
C GLY A 13 -6.60 -4.77 -14.18
N ASN A 14 -6.13 -3.73 -13.48
CA ASN A 14 -5.34 -3.87 -12.26
C ASN A 14 -6.13 -4.57 -11.14
N VAL A 15 -7.41 -4.24 -10.96
CA VAL A 15 -8.27 -4.95 -9.99
C VAL A 15 -8.41 -6.43 -10.32
N ALA A 16 -8.67 -6.77 -11.59
CA ALA A 16 -8.77 -8.17 -12.01
C ALA A 16 -7.45 -8.93 -11.83
N GLY A 17 -6.32 -8.28 -12.12
CA GLY A 17 -4.98 -8.82 -11.87
C GLY A 17 -4.70 -9.04 -10.39
N LEU A 18 -5.09 -8.10 -9.53
CA LEU A 18 -4.92 -8.21 -8.08
C LEU A 18 -5.71 -9.39 -7.51
N VAL A 19 -7.00 -9.51 -7.88
CA VAL A 19 -7.85 -10.63 -7.45
C VAL A 19 -7.29 -11.97 -7.93
N SER A 20 -6.88 -12.04 -9.20
CA SER A 20 -6.30 -13.26 -9.78
C SER A 20 -4.98 -13.65 -9.11
N GLY A 21 -4.10 -12.67 -8.85
CA GLY A 21 -2.81 -12.89 -8.19
C GLY A 21 -2.99 -13.43 -6.77
N LEU A 22 -3.91 -12.86 -6.00
CA LEU A 22 -4.25 -13.38 -4.66
C LEU A 22 -4.82 -14.80 -4.73
N PHE A 23 -5.76 -15.06 -5.66
CA PHE A 23 -6.37 -16.38 -5.82
C PHE A 23 -5.36 -17.47 -6.21
N LEU A 24 -4.38 -17.13 -7.05
CA LEU A 24 -3.36 -18.05 -7.55
C LEU A 24 -2.09 -18.07 -6.67
N ASN A 25 -2.03 -17.30 -5.59
CA ASN A 25 -0.82 -17.06 -4.81
C ASN A 25 0.38 -16.53 -5.63
N ASP A 26 0.10 -15.79 -6.71
CA ASP A 26 1.10 -15.13 -7.55
C ASP A 26 1.37 -13.71 -7.05
N MET A 27 2.32 -13.58 -6.13
CA MET A 27 2.66 -12.29 -5.52
C MET A 27 3.32 -11.31 -6.50
N ASP A 28 3.88 -11.78 -7.61
CA ASP A 28 4.49 -10.91 -8.62
C ASP A 28 3.39 -10.29 -9.51
N LEU A 29 2.31 -11.04 -9.79
CA LEU A 29 1.09 -10.49 -10.37
C LEU A 29 0.39 -9.51 -9.42
N VAL A 30 0.30 -9.83 -8.13
CA VAL A 30 -0.23 -8.92 -7.10
C VAL A 30 0.54 -7.59 -7.14
N GLY A 31 1.87 -7.64 -7.05
CA GLY A 31 2.69 -6.41 -7.02
C GLY A 31 2.51 -5.53 -8.25
N ARG A 32 2.50 -6.11 -9.46
CA ARG A 32 2.25 -5.34 -10.70
C ARG A 32 0.82 -4.80 -10.82
N SER A 33 -0.12 -5.44 -10.14
CA SER A 33 -1.54 -5.06 -10.15
C SER A 33 -1.93 -4.07 -9.05
N MET A 34 -1.10 -3.89 -8.02
CA MET A 34 -1.29 -2.89 -6.96
C MET A 34 -0.92 -1.48 -7.45
N LYS A 35 -1.63 -1.00 -8.47
CA LYS A 35 -1.47 0.34 -9.03
C LYS A 35 -2.83 1.01 -9.19
N ASP A 36 -3.03 2.09 -8.46
CA ASP A 36 -4.21 2.94 -8.58
C ASP A 36 -3.91 4.12 -9.50
N VAL A 37 -4.60 4.18 -10.64
CA VAL A 37 -4.43 5.25 -11.63
C VAL A 37 -5.50 6.33 -11.50
N LEU A 38 -6.46 6.18 -10.59
CA LEU A 38 -7.59 7.10 -10.45
C LEU A 38 -7.52 7.93 -9.17
N VAL A 39 -7.43 7.29 -8.01
CA VAL A 39 -7.62 7.98 -6.72
C VAL A 39 -6.29 8.44 -6.13
N GLU A 40 -5.30 7.56 -6.10
CA GLU A 40 -3.98 7.84 -5.54
C GLU A 40 -3.30 9.09 -6.12
N PRO A 41 -3.25 9.33 -7.46
CA PRO A 41 -2.58 10.51 -8.02
C PRO A 41 -3.16 11.85 -7.52
N THR A 42 -4.43 11.85 -7.14
CA THR A 42 -5.11 13.05 -6.62
C THR A 42 -4.94 13.18 -5.11
N ARG A 43 -4.76 12.07 -4.38
CA ARG A 43 -4.71 12.05 -2.91
C ARG A 43 -3.30 12.04 -2.33
N SER A 44 -2.33 11.48 -3.04
CA SER A 44 -0.95 11.34 -2.55
C SER A 44 -0.32 12.68 -2.17
N ILE A 45 -0.67 13.76 -2.89
CA ILE A 45 -0.22 15.14 -2.59
C ILE A 45 -0.64 15.65 -1.20
N LEU A 46 -1.66 15.04 -0.58
CA LEU A 46 -2.14 15.39 0.76
C LEU A 46 -1.40 14.64 1.86
N ILE A 47 -0.58 13.64 1.50
CA ILE A 47 0.18 12.82 2.44
C ILE A 47 1.65 13.26 2.37
N PRO A 48 2.21 13.81 3.46
CA PRO A 48 3.61 14.22 3.50
C PRO A 48 4.54 13.11 3.07
N ASP A 49 5.44 13.42 2.13
CA ASP A 49 6.49 12.53 1.66
C ASP A 49 6.00 11.15 1.17
N PHE A 50 4.77 11.05 0.66
CA PHE A 50 4.18 9.80 0.19
C PHE A 50 5.08 9.01 -0.78
N GLU A 51 5.71 9.68 -1.75
CA GLU A 51 6.63 9.03 -2.70
C GLU A 51 7.94 8.58 -2.04
N VAL A 52 8.41 9.28 -1.00
CA VAL A 52 9.57 8.83 -0.21
C VAL A 52 9.20 7.59 0.60
N LEU A 53 8.02 7.59 1.23
CA LEU A 53 7.51 6.44 1.97
C LEU A 53 7.31 5.22 1.04
N ARG A 54 6.80 5.44 -0.18
CA ARG A 54 6.70 4.41 -1.23
C ARG A 54 8.07 3.86 -1.57
N LYS A 55 9.03 4.73 -1.88
CA LYS A 55 10.39 4.32 -2.25
C LYS A 55 11.03 3.48 -1.13
N LEU A 56 10.96 3.95 0.11
CA LEU A 56 11.45 3.22 1.28
C LEU A 56 10.77 1.85 1.41
N ALA A 57 9.46 1.75 1.18
CA ALA A 57 8.76 0.47 1.22
C ALA A 57 9.25 -0.49 0.13
N MET A 58 9.31 -0.04 -1.12
CA MET A 58 9.71 -0.87 -2.26
C MET A 58 11.17 -1.33 -2.15
N GLU A 59 12.09 -0.45 -1.73
CA GLU A 59 13.51 -0.78 -1.53
C GLU A 59 13.74 -1.79 -0.40
N ASN A 60 12.82 -1.86 0.57
CA ASN A 60 12.85 -2.81 1.68
C ASN A 60 11.97 -4.06 1.46
N GLY A 61 11.57 -4.34 0.21
CA GLY A 61 10.92 -5.60 -0.16
C GLY A 61 9.39 -5.61 -0.13
N ALA A 62 8.74 -4.45 -0.20
CA ALA A 62 7.29 -4.41 -0.40
C ALA A 62 6.90 -5.02 -1.75
N VAL A 63 5.85 -5.85 -1.74
CA VAL A 63 5.14 -6.30 -2.95
C VAL A 63 4.36 -5.15 -3.55
N GLY A 64 3.73 -4.34 -2.71
CA GLY A 64 3.01 -3.14 -3.12
C GLY A 64 2.86 -2.17 -1.96
N PHE A 65 2.60 -0.90 -2.29
CA PHE A 65 2.45 0.19 -1.34
C PHE A 65 1.32 1.11 -1.81
N GLY A 66 0.55 1.66 -0.87
CA GLY A 66 -0.51 2.59 -1.22
C GLY A 66 -1.12 3.29 -0.01
N ILE A 67 -2.15 4.08 -0.31
CA ILE A 67 -2.94 4.79 0.71
C ILE A 67 -3.89 3.79 1.38
N SER A 68 -3.93 3.78 2.71
CA SER A 68 -4.93 3.02 3.45
C SER A 68 -6.23 3.81 3.53
N GLY A 69 -7.28 3.31 2.87
CA GLY A 69 -8.58 3.98 2.78
C GLY A 69 -8.46 5.37 2.12
N SER A 70 -8.74 6.42 2.89
CA SER A 70 -8.59 7.81 2.43
C SER A 70 -7.28 8.48 2.78
N GLY A 71 -6.40 7.81 3.52
CA GLY A 71 -5.24 8.43 4.17
C GLY A 71 -5.62 9.20 5.44
N PRO A 72 -4.62 9.75 6.16
CA PRO A 72 -3.20 9.84 5.77
C PRO A 72 -2.39 8.57 6.01
N SER A 73 -2.98 7.54 6.63
CA SER A 73 -2.32 6.25 6.80
C SER A 73 -1.94 5.63 5.45
N VAL A 74 -0.76 5.03 5.40
CA VAL A 74 -0.26 4.25 4.28
C VAL A 74 -0.14 2.78 4.68
N PHE A 75 -0.05 1.89 3.71
CA PHE A 75 0.21 0.47 3.96
C PHE A 75 1.24 -0.08 2.96
N ALA A 76 1.95 -1.11 3.39
CA ALA A 76 2.83 -1.92 2.54
C ALA A 76 2.40 -3.38 2.66
N LEU A 77 2.25 -4.06 1.53
CA LEU A 77 2.07 -5.52 1.47
C LEU A 77 3.45 -6.17 1.32
N THR A 78 3.76 -7.17 2.13
CA THR A 78 5.03 -7.92 2.08
C THR A 78 4.79 -9.42 2.01
N LYS A 79 5.83 -10.19 1.63
CA LYS A 79 5.79 -11.66 1.64
C LYS A 79 6.08 -12.25 3.03
N ASP A 80 6.68 -11.47 3.92
CA ASP A 80 7.16 -11.91 5.23
C ASP A 80 7.19 -10.77 6.27
N GLU A 81 7.25 -11.16 7.54
CA GLU A 81 7.25 -10.25 8.69
C GLU A 81 8.57 -9.46 8.83
N GLU A 82 9.70 -10.01 8.38
CA GLU A 82 11.00 -9.35 8.47
C GLU A 82 11.03 -8.09 7.60
N SER A 83 10.60 -8.21 6.35
CA SER A 83 10.41 -7.12 5.40
C SER A 83 9.41 -6.09 5.95
N ALA A 84 8.29 -6.53 6.53
CA ALA A 84 7.30 -5.63 7.13
C ALA A 84 7.88 -4.77 8.26
N LYS A 85 8.69 -5.39 9.15
CA LYS A 85 9.39 -4.68 10.24
C LYS A 85 10.44 -3.71 9.72
N LYS A 86 11.21 -4.09 8.69
CA LYS A 86 12.21 -3.21 8.04
C LYS A 86 11.56 -1.96 7.45
N ILE A 87 10.50 -2.14 6.67
CA ILE A 87 9.74 -1.04 6.06
C ILE A 87 9.18 -0.11 7.13
N THR A 88 8.51 -0.69 8.13
CA THR A 88 7.92 0.06 9.24
C THR A 88 8.95 0.93 9.95
N LYS A 89 10.11 0.35 10.29
CA LYS A 89 11.20 1.06 10.94
C LYS A 89 11.73 2.20 10.07
N ALA A 90 11.98 1.95 8.78
CA ALA A 90 12.50 2.95 7.85
C ALA A 90 11.53 4.13 7.68
N GLN A 91 10.23 3.86 7.53
CA GLN A 91 9.20 4.89 7.39
C GLN A 91 9.01 5.69 8.68
N GLN A 92 8.96 5.04 9.86
CA GLN A 92 8.87 5.75 11.13
C GLN A 92 10.10 6.63 11.38
N MET A 93 11.31 6.16 11.04
CA MET A 93 12.52 6.97 11.15
C MET A 93 12.47 8.20 10.24
N HIS A 94 12.02 8.04 8.98
CA HIS A 94 11.83 9.15 8.05
C HIS A 94 10.83 10.18 8.57
N LEU A 95 9.64 9.74 8.98
CA LEU A 95 8.60 10.61 9.53
C LEU A 95 9.08 11.37 10.77
N HIS A 96 9.82 10.70 11.66
CA HIS A 96 10.43 11.34 12.82
C HIS A 96 11.43 12.43 12.41
N GLN A 97 12.26 12.21 11.38
CA GLN A 97 13.23 13.20 10.90
C GLN A 97 12.57 14.47 10.36
N ILE A 98 11.34 14.37 9.84
CA ILE A 98 10.54 15.51 9.39
C ILE A 98 9.55 16.01 10.45
N ASN A 99 9.73 15.63 11.72
CA ASN A 99 8.92 16.03 12.88
C ASN A 99 7.43 15.60 12.79
N ILE A 100 7.16 14.46 12.17
CA ILE A 100 5.83 13.85 12.12
C ILE A 100 5.79 12.64 13.06
N ASN A 101 4.92 12.71 14.07
CA ASN A 101 4.62 11.58 14.94
C ASN A 101 3.88 10.50 14.15
N SER A 102 4.25 9.24 14.36
CA SER A 102 3.65 8.10 13.65
C SER A 102 3.41 6.92 14.58
N GLN A 103 2.31 6.20 14.33
CA GLN A 103 2.05 4.87 14.87
C GLN A 103 2.21 3.85 13.76
N ALA A 104 2.70 2.67 14.11
CA ALA A 104 2.89 1.60 13.15
C ALA A 104 2.43 0.25 13.71
N TYR A 105 1.97 -0.59 12.79
CA TYR A 105 1.40 -1.90 13.08
C TYR A 105 1.89 -2.88 12.02
N VAL A 106 2.29 -4.07 12.44
CA VAL A 106 2.62 -5.21 11.56
C VAL A 106 1.69 -6.35 11.94
N SER A 107 0.93 -6.85 10.98
CA SER A 107 0.04 -7.99 11.19
C SER A 107 -0.20 -8.74 9.88
N GLU A 108 -0.64 -9.99 10.01
CA GLU A 108 -1.30 -10.70 8.93
C GLU A 108 -2.73 -10.18 8.70
N VAL A 109 -3.38 -10.68 7.65
CA VAL A 109 -4.80 -10.43 7.42
C VAL A 109 -5.61 -11.10 8.52
N ASN A 110 -6.41 -10.33 9.26
CA ASN A 110 -7.29 -10.87 10.30
C ASN A 110 -8.42 -11.70 9.67
N THR A 111 -8.45 -13.00 9.96
CA THR A 111 -9.47 -13.95 9.48
C THR A 111 -10.65 -14.15 10.45
N GLU A 112 -10.55 -13.66 11.70
CA GLU A 112 -11.60 -13.79 12.72
C GLU A 112 -12.64 -12.67 12.65
N GLY A 113 -12.24 -11.47 12.21
CA GLY A 113 -13.11 -10.29 12.20
C GLY A 113 -13.37 -9.74 13.61
N PRO A 114 -14.59 -9.28 13.94
CA PRO A 114 -14.91 -8.72 15.26
C PRO A 114 -15.02 -9.82 16.35
N ARG A 115 -14.51 -9.52 17.56
CA ARG A 115 -14.58 -10.40 18.74
C ARG A 115 -15.07 -9.64 19.98
N THR A 116 -15.80 -10.33 20.86
CA THR A 116 -16.09 -9.81 22.21
C THR A 116 -14.83 -9.94 23.07
N LEU A 117 -14.45 -8.87 23.78
CA LEU A 117 -13.28 -8.83 24.66
C LEU A 117 -13.67 -9.15 26.10
#